data_AF-A0A4R0P3I6-F1
#
_entry.id   AF-A0A4R0P3I6-F1
#
_cell.length_a   1.000
_cell.length_b   1.000
_cell.length_c   1.000
_cell.angle_alpha   90.00
_cell.angle_beta   90.00
_cell.angle_gamma   90.00
#
_symmetry.space_group_name_H-M   'P 1'
#
loop_
_entity.id
_entity.type
_entity.pdbx_description
1 polymer ?
#
loop_
_entity_poly.entity_id
_entity_poly.type
_entity_poly.pdbx_seq_one_letter_code
_entity_poly.pdbx_strand_id
1 'polypeptide(L)' 'MIRRVVDIAKEKLSTTDLTINEIAYALEFDLPQSFTKMFKSKANLSPVTFRESFN' A
#
# COMPACT_ATOMS: atom_id res chain seq x y z
N MET A 1 -5.89 -3.51 14.60
CA MET A 1 -5.47 -4.34 13.45
C MET A 1 -5.41 -3.56 12.13
N ILE A 2 -6.51 -3.00 11.58
CA ILE A 2 -6.49 -2.38 10.23
C ILE A 2 -5.63 -1.10 10.11
N ARG A 3 -5.58 -0.23 11.14
CA ARG A 3 -4.75 1.01 11.10
C ARG A 3 -3.26 0.69 10.90
N ARG A 4 -2.77 -0.36 11.55
CA ARG A 4 -1.37 -0.78 11.46
C ARG A 4 -0.96 -1.22 10.05
N VAL A 5 -1.87 -1.87 9.32
CA VAL A 5 -1.59 -2.35 7.96
C VAL A 5 -1.43 -1.19 6.98
N VAL A 6 -2.28 -0.16 7.06
CA VAL A 6 -2.14 1.00 6.18
C VAL A 6 -0.89 1.81 6.49
N ASP A 7 -0.48 1.90 7.76
CA ASP A 7 0.74 2.60 8.15
C ASP A 7 1.99 1.90 7.60
N ILE A 8 2.08 0.56 7.73
CA ILE A 8 3.17 -0.23 7.13
C ILE A 8 3.14 -0.13 5.60
N ALA A 9 1.95 -0.12 4.99
CA ALA A 9 1.83 0.04 3.54
C ALA A 9 2.37 1.40 3.07
N LYS A 10 2.07 2.48 3.80
CA LYS A 10 2.60 3.82 3.52
C LYS A 10 4.13 3.85 3.64
N GLU A 11 4.67 3.30 4.72
CA GLU A 11 6.12 3.20 4.93
C GLU A 11 6.79 2.45 3.77
N LYS A 12 6.29 1.27 3.40
CA LYS A 12 6.84 0.50 2.27
C LYS A 12 6.75 1.24 0.94
N LEU A 13 5.64 1.95 0.68
CA LEU A 13 5.46 2.70 -0.57
C LEU A 13 6.40 3.90 -0.69
N SER A 14 6.76 4.54 0.43
CA SER A 14 7.61 5.75 0.46
C SER A 14 9.10 5.46 0.68
N THR A 15 9.48 4.26 1.11
CA THR A 15 10.87 3.94 1.48
C THR A 15 11.48 2.79 0.66
N THR A 16 10.70 2.13 -0.20
CA THR A 16 11.17 0.97 -0.98
C THR A 16 10.69 1.05 -2.43
N ASP A 17 11.43 0.37 -3.31
CA ASP A 17 11.10 0.21 -4.73
C ASP A 17 10.20 -1.00 -5.02
N LEU A 18 9.73 -1.71 -3.98
CA LEU A 18 8.87 -2.89 -4.15
C LEU A 18 7.64 -2.55 -4.98
N THR A 19 7.28 -3.41 -5.92
CA THR A 19 6.04 -3.24 -6.68
C THR A 19 4.82 -3.30 -5.75
N ILE A 20 3.70 -2.74 -6.22
CA ILE A 20 2.42 -2.73 -5.49
C ILE A 20 1.99 -4.17 -5.15
N ASN A 21 2.27 -5.12 -6.05
CA ASN A 21 1.96 -6.53 -5.87
C ASN A 21 2.83 -7.17 -4.78
N GLU A 22 4.14 -6.90 -4.77
CA GLU A 22 5.04 -7.40 -3.73
C GLU A 22 4.66 -6.85 -2.34
N ILE A 23 4.28 -5.58 -2.26
CA ILE A 23 3.78 -4.98 -1.00
C ILE A 23 2.47 -5.64 -0.56
N ALA A 24 1.57 -5.93 -1.49
CA ALA A 24 0.32 -6.63 -1.19
C ALA A 24 0.59 -8.03 -0.61
N TYR A 25 1.45 -8.82 -1.25
CA TYR A 25 1.80 -10.16 -0.77
C TYR A 25 2.54 -10.13 0.56
N ALA A 26 3.45 -9.17 0.76
CA ALA A 26 4.15 -8.99 2.04
C ALA A 26 3.23 -8.60 3.20
N LEU A 27 2.02 -8.10 2.89
CA LEU A 27 0.99 -7.75 3.87
C LEU A 27 -0.14 -8.81 3.92
N GLU A 28 0.13 -10.01 3.42
CA GLU A 28 -0.78 -11.16 3.43
C GLU A 28 -2.09 -10.93 2.68
N PHE A 29 -2.08 -10.08 1.63
CA PHE A 29 -3.19 -9.98 0.70
C PHE A 29 -3.04 -11.03 -0.40
N ASP A 30 -4.02 -11.92 -0.53
CA ASP A 30 -4.07 -12.92 -1.61
C ASP A 30 -4.19 -12.28 -3.00
N LEU A 31 -4.82 -11.09 -3.07
CA LEU A 31 -5.06 -10.37 -4.32
C LEU A 31 -4.62 -8.90 -4.19
N PRO A 32 -3.74 -8.40 -5.08
CA PRO A 32 -3.29 -7.00 -5.08
C PRO A 32 -4.42 -5.95 -5.21
N GLN A 33 -5.52 -6.32 -5.86
CA GLN A 33 -6.71 -5.46 -5.97
C GLN A 33 -7.39 -5.21 -4.60
N SER A 34 -7.37 -6.20 -3.71
CA SER A 34 -7.88 -6.08 -2.34
C SER A 34 -7.03 -5.11 -1.52
N PHE A 35 -5.70 -5.20 -1.67
CA PHE A 35 -4.76 -4.24 -1.09
C PHE A 35 -5.04 -2.82 -1.59
N THR A 36 -5.18 -2.63 -2.91
CA THR A 36 -5.43 -1.31 -3.51
C THR A 36 -6.73 -0.69 -2.99
N LYS A 37 -7.81 -1.48 -2.90
CA LYS A 37 -9.10 -1.03 -2.34
C LYS A 37 -8.98 -0.63 -0.87
N MET A 38 -8.30 -1.45 -0.07
CA MET A 38 -8.04 -1.19 1.35
C MET A 38 -7.22 0.10 1.54
N PHE A 39 -6.12 0.24 0.79
CA PHE A 39 -5.26 1.41 0.87
C PHE A 39 -6.02 2.68 0.46
N LYS A 40 -6.73 2.68 -0.67
CA LYS A 40 -7.52 3.84 -1.11
C LYS A 40 -8.59 4.24 -0.09
N SER A 41 -9.26 3.27 0.51
CA SER A 41 -10.28 3.54 1.54
C SER A 41 -9.71 4.13 2.84
N LYS A 42 -8.42 3.92 3.13
CA LYS A 42 -7.79 4.37 4.39
C LYS A 42 -6.86 5.57 4.21
N ALA A 43 -6.25 5.73 3.05
CA ALA A 43 -5.31 6.78 2.71
C ALA A 43 -5.91 7.87 1.80
N ASN A 44 -7.12 7.67 1.28
CA ASN A 44 -7.80 8.57 0.32
C ASN A 44 -7.03 8.79 -1.00
N LEU A 45 -5.95 8.04 -1.24
CA LEU A 45 -5.11 8.08 -2.43
C LEU A 45 -4.89 6.67 -2.95
N SER A 46 -4.61 6.54 -4.25
CA SER A 46 -4.17 5.25 -4.79
C SER A 46 -2.73 4.96 -4.30
N PRO A 47 -2.33 3.68 -4.16
CA PRO A 47 -0.95 3.34 -3.80
C PRO A 47 0.10 3.93 -4.76
N VAL A 48 -0.21 3.99 -6.06
CA VAL A 48 0.67 4.59 -7.08
C VAL A 48 0.81 6.10 -6.87
N THR A 49 -0.31 6.81 -6.77
CA THR A 49 -0.32 8.28 -6.55
C THR A 49 0.35 8.64 -5.22
N PHE A 50 0.17 7.82 -4.19
CA PHE A 50 0.86 8.02 -2.91
C PHE A 50 2.37 7.88 -3.09
N ARG A 51 2.86 6.82 -3.74
CA ARG A 51 4.30 6.65 -4.02
C ARG A 51 4.88 7.82 -4.82
N GLU A 52 4.18 8.25 -5.87
CA GLU A 52 4.62 9.36 -6.73
C GLU A 52 4.76 10.67 -5.96
N SER A 53 4.04 10.88 -4.86
CA SER A 53 4.16 12.09 -4.03
C SER A 53 5.45 12.19 -3.20
N PHE A 54 6.26 11.11 -3.15
CA PHE A 54 7.55 11.08 -2.46
C PHE A 54 8.76 10.99 -3.40
N ASN A 55 8.52 10.98 -4.72
CA ASN A 55 9.54 11.13 -5.75
C ASN A 55 9.69 12.60 -6.17
#